data_AF-A0A9P1ITR7-F1
#
_entry.id   AF-A0A9P1ITR7-F1
#
_cell.length_a   1.000
_cell.length_b   1.000
_cell.length_c   1.000
_cell.angle_alpha   90.00
_cell.angle_beta   90.00
_cell.angle_gamma   90.00
#
_symmetry.space_group_name_H-M   'P 1'
#
loop_
_entity.id
_entity.type
_entity.pdbx_description
1 polymer ?
#
loop_
_entity_poly.entity_id
_entity_poly.type
_entity_poly.pdbx_seq_one_letter_code
_entity_poly.pdbx_strand_id
1 'polypeptide(L)'
;MSDEEEVYSDEEYEEEEEVEEEIEEAQAEEEEEAAEDDEERTENLNEAEKAMLAAKKRHEEDDQAKLEDYEQRRRAEREKEEEELRKLKEKQEQRKLAREQEEREAAERKRADEERRKKEEEERRARAEEDKRKKEEEKLKKAQMMGGGFTPGQQGGRNFVINKKADTGVGDRFGNIVQAKQEMGMTKEQQEEAKEAFLVQIRKTLPAGSEILPNDLKSKIKELHQRICKLEAQKYDQEKRHERQVYDLKELNERSRQVARANNAKNGQSSNDDTGGRFPAKIQVFSKYDRQIDRRNFKERRAVYENKIAFPCFPGIAPPPALYEKVIKKLDYEIQQELDAAEEEEEEEDY
;
A
#
# COMPACT_ATOMS: atom_id res chain seq x y z
N MET A 1 -4.48 -13.17 16.70
CA MET A 1 -5.00 -14.23 15.81
C MET A 1 -3.83 -15.16 15.59
N SER A 2 -4.12 -16.45 15.69
CA SER A 2 -3.24 -17.57 16.01
C SER A 2 -1.91 -17.60 15.25
N ASP A 3 -0.84 -17.88 15.99
CA ASP A 3 0.33 -18.60 15.50
C ASP A 3 -0.14 -20.01 15.14
N GLU A 4 0.06 -20.40 13.88
CA GLU A 4 -0.18 -21.73 13.37
C GLU A 4 1.22 -22.35 13.20
N GLU A 5 1.67 -22.96 14.29
CA GLU A 5 2.94 -23.70 14.38
C GLU A 5 2.74 -25.02 13.64
N GLU A 6 3.26 -25.12 12.42
CA GLU A 6 3.35 -26.38 11.67
C GLU A 6 4.31 -27.32 12.41
N VAL A 7 3.73 -28.21 13.23
CA VAL A 7 4.43 -29.40 13.73
C VAL A 7 4.50 -30.38 12.56
N TYR A 8 5.54 -30.22 11.73
CA TYR A 8 5.99 -31.30 10.85
C TYR A 8 6.52 -32.44 11.74
N SER A 9 6.06 -33.66 11.43
CA SER A 9 6.29 -34.88 12.18
C SER A 9 7.77 -35.28 12.16
N ASP A 10 8.43 -35.33 13.34
CA ASP A 10 9.80 -35.86 13.52
C ASP A 10 9.99 -37.25 12.88
N GLU A 11 8.93 -38.08 12.86
CA GLU A 11 8.98 -39.43 12.29
C GLU A 11 9.06 -39.45 10.75
N GLU A 12 8.57 -38.43 10.03
CA GLU A 12 8.71 -38.37 8.56
C GLU A 12 10.12 -37.92 8.15
N TYR A 13 10.82 -37.16 9.01
CA TYR A 13 12.21 -36.76 8.76
C TYR A 13 13.20 -37.89 9.02
N GLU A 14 13.00 -38.71 10.07
CA GLU A 14 13.87 -39.86 10.35
C GLU A 14 13.76 -40.96 9.27
N GLU A 15 12.56 -41.24 8.73
CA GLU A 15 12.39 -42.19 7.61
C GLU A 15 12.97 -41.67 6.29
N GLU A 16 12.96 -40.35 6.04
CA GLU A 16 13.60 -39.77 4.84
C GLU A 16 15.13 -39.79 4.96
N GLU A 17 15.69 -39.58 6.16
CA GLU A 17 17.15 -39.63 6.41
C GLU A 17 17.70 -41.06 6.28
N GLU A 18 17.00 -42.08 6.81
CA GLU A 18 17.41 -43.50 6.65
C GLU A 18 17.38 -43.96 5.18
N VAL A 19 16.42 -43.48 4.39
CA VAL A 19 16.33 -43.80 2.96
C VAL A 19 17.42 -43.09 2.16
N GLU A 20 17.80 -41.85 2.53
CA GLU A 20 18.94 -41.18 1.92
C GLU A 20 20.26 -41.88 2.25
N GLU A 21 20.46 -42.35 3.48
CA GLU A 21 21.66 -43.11 3.88
C GLU A 21 21.77 -44.47 3.14
N GLU A 22 20.67 -45.22 2.98
CA GLU A 22 20.68 -46.47 2.19
C GLU A 22 20.99 -46.24 0.71
N ILE A 23 20.55 -45.12 0.14
CA ILE A 23 20.86 -44.75 -1.26
C ILE A 23 22.33 -44.35 -1.39
N GLU A 24 22.90 -43.67 -0.40
CA GLU A 24 24.31 -43.28 -0.38
C GLU A 24 25.24 -44.49 -0.22
N GLU A 25 24.89 -45.47 0.64
CA GLU A 25 25.65 -46.72 0.78
C GLU A 25 25.59 -47.57 -0.51
N ALA A 26 24.42 -47.69 -1.13
CA ALA A 26 24.27 -48.43 -2.38
C ALA A 26 25.05 -47.78 -3.55
N GLN A 27 25.11 -46.44 -3.59
CA GLN A 27 25.92 -45.72 -4.58
C GLN A 27 27.41 -45.88 -4.31
N ALA A 28 27.84 -45.91 -3.04
CA ALA A 28 29.23 -46.12 -2.67
C ALA A 28 29.72 -47.53 -3.04
N GLU A 29 28.90 -48.57 -2.84
CA GLU A 29 29.23 -49.94 -3.26
C GLU A 29 29.33 -50.08 -4.79
N GLU A 30 28.44 -49.41 -5.56
CA GLU A 30 28.48 -49.43 -7.03
C GLU A 30 29.70 -48.65 -7.57
N GLU A 31 30.15 -47.62 -6.87
CA GLU A 31 31.36 -46.85 -7.22
C GLU A 31 32.65 -47.62 -6.89
N GLU A 32 32.68 -48.41 -5.80
CA GLU A 32 33.80 -49.30 -5.45
C GLU A 32 33.93 -50.45 -6.46
N GLU A 33 32.82 -51.10 -6.86
CA GLU A 33 32.83 -52.18 -7.84
C GLU A 33 33.28 -51.69 -9.23
N ALA A 34 32.89 -50.47 -9.62
CA ALA A 34 33.33 -49.85 -10.87
C ALA A 34 34.82 -49.44 -10.86
N ALA A 35 35.38 -49.11 -9.68
CA ALA A 35 36.78 -48.77 -9.53
C ALA A 35 37.69 -50.03 -9.60
N GLU A 36 37.26 -51.15 -9.01
CA GLU A 36 37.98 -52.43 -9.11
C GLU A 36 38.02 -52.95 -10.56
N ASP A 37 36.92 -52.79 -11.31
CA ASP A 37 36.82 -53.23 -12.71
C ASP A 37 37.69 -52.38 -13.68
N ASP A 38 37.96 -51.11 -13.36
CA ASP A 38 38.87 -50.24 -14.13
C ASP A 38 40.35 -50.53 -13.78
N GLU A 39 40.67 -50.89 -12.53
CA GLU A 39 42.02 -51.32 -12.13
C GLU A 39 42.43 -52.62 -12.83
N GLU A 40 41.60 -53.67 -12.86
CA GLU A 40 41.91 -54.93 -13.56
C GLU A 40 42.12 -54.74 -15.07
N ARG A 41 41.42 -53.76 -15.66
CA ARG A 41 41.50 -53.43 -17.08
C ARG A 41 42.74 -52.63 -17.43
N THR A 42 43.25 -51.80 -16.51
CA THR A 42 44.46 -51.01 -16.72
C THR A 42 45.75 -51.81 -16.51
N GLU A 43 45.74 -52.85 -15.68
CA GLU A 43 46.91 -53.69 -15.42
C GLU A 43 47.34 -54.51 -16.65
N ASN A 44 46.38 -54.95 -17.48
CA ASN A 44 46.58 -55.80 -18.65
C ASN A 44 46.96 -55.06 -19.96
N LEU A 45 47.11 -53.72 -19.94
CA LEU A 45 47.39 -52.90 -21.13
C LEU A 45 48.90 -52.77 -21.42
N ASN A 46 49.24 -52.68 -22.71
CA ASN A 46 50.63 -52.55 -23.19
C ASN A 46 51.25 -51.18 -22.79
N GLU A 47 52.57 -51.06 -22.70
CA GLU A 47 53.26 -49.83 -22.22
C GLU A 47 52.87 -48.58 -23.02
N ALA A 48 52.57 -48.74 -24.32
CA ALA A 48 52.08 -47.67 -25.19
C ALA A 48 50.63 -47.24 -24.89
N GLU A 49 49.76 -48.16 -24.46
CA GLU A 49 48.37 -47.86 -24.09
C GLU A 49 48.31 -47.18 -22.71
N LYS A 50 49.16 -47.60 -21.77
CA LYS A 50 49.34 -46.92 -20.47
C LYS A 50 49.80 -45.47 -20.65
N ALA A 51 50.70 -45.21 -21.59
CA ALA A 51 51.15 -43.86 -21.92
C ALA A 51 50.03 -42.98 -22.54
N MET A 52 49.16 -43.55 -23.37
CA MET A 52 48.02 -42.82 -23.93
C MET A 52 46.93 -42.55 -22.89
N LEU A 53 46.66 -43.49 -21.97
CA LEU A 53 45.74 -43.27 -20.85
C LEU A 53 46.25 -42.19 -19.91
N ALA A 54 47.55 -42.18 -19.58
CA ALA A 54 48.15 -41.12 -18.76
C ALA A 54 48.06 -39.74 -19.44
N ALA A 55 48.26 -39.68 -20.76
CA ALA A 55 48.10 -38.43 -21.52
C ALA A 55 46.64 -37.95 -21.54
N LYS A 56 45.68 -38.88 -21.65
CA LYS A 56 44.24 -38.59 -21.59
C LYS A 56 43.82 -38.11 -20.20
N LYS A 57 44.28 -38.79 -19.14
CA LYS A 57 44.02 -38.41 -17.75
C LYS A 57 44.56 -37.02 -17.43
N ARG A 58 45.77 -36.68 -17.90
CA ARG A 58 46.32 -35.33 -17.75
C ARG A 58 45.47 -34.26 -18.48
N HIS A 59 44.93 -34.58 -19.65
CA HIS A 59 44.03 -33.67 -20.36
C HIS A 59 42.70 -33.51 -19.63
N GLU A 60 42.15 -34.60 -19.08
CA GLU A 60 40.93 -34.58 -18.26
C GLU A 60 41.14 -33.77 -16.97
N GLU A 61 42.27 -33.93 -16.27
CA GLU A 61 42.67 -33.13 -15.11
C GLU A 61 42.83 -31.63 -15.47
N ASP A 62 43.47 -31.32 -16.60
CA ASP A 62 43.62 -29.93 -17.07
C ASP A 62 42.25 -29.28 -17.40
N ASP A 63 41.27 -30.06 -17.87
CA ASP A 63 39.91 -29.57 -18.15
C ASP A 63 39.06 -29.47 -16.88
N GLN A 64 39.20 -30.39 -15.93
CA GLN A 64 38.59 -30.32 -14.61
C GLN A 64 39.10 -29.09 -13.84
N ALA A 65 40.40 -28.84 -13.83
CA ALA A 65 40.98 -27.65 -13.19
C ALA A 65 40.43 -26.33 -13.77
N LYS A 66 40.18 -26.27 -15.09
CA LYS A 66 39.53 -25.10 -15.73
C LYS A 66 38.07 -24.96 -15.30
N LEU A 67 37.36 -26.07 -15.12
CA LEU A 67 35.97 -26.06 -14.68
C LEU A 67 35.88 -25.59 -13.22
N GLU A 68 36.77 -26.07 -12.35
CA GLU A 68 36.86 -25.63 -10.96
C GLU A 68 37.21 -24.15 -10.84
N ASP A 69 38.17 -23.64 -11.61
CA ASP A 69 38.49 -22.20 -11.62
C ASP A 69 37.30 -21.35 -12.08
N TYR A 70 36.54 -21.84 -13.07
CA TYR A 70 35.31 -21.19 -13.51
C TYR A 70 34.22 -21.20 -12.44
N GLU A 71 34.04 -22.30 -11.73
CA GLU A 71 33.11 -22.41 -10.61
C GLU A 71 33.50 -21.53 -9.44
N GLN A 72 34.77 -21.53 -9.04
CA GLN A 72 35.31 -20.69 -7.98
C GLN A 72 35.11 -19.22 -8.31
N ARG A 73 35.34 -18.82 -9.56
CA ARG A 73 35.08 -17.45 -10.02
C ARG A 73 33.60 -17.08 -9.92
N ARG A 74 32.69 -18.00 -10.29
CA ARG A 74 31.24 -17.78 -10.19
C ARG A 74 30.76 -17.75 -8.72
N ARG A 75 31.34 -18.58 -7.85
CA ARG A 75 31.08 -18.54 -6.40
C ARG A 75 31.56 -17.22 -5.79
N ALA A 76 32.78 -16.79 -6.11
CA ALA A 76 33.32 -15.52 -5.64
C ALA A 76 32.54 -14.30 -6.16
N GLU A 77 31.96 -14.37 -7.37
CA GLU A 77 31.09 -13.31 -7.89
C GLU A 77 29.76 -13.24 -7.12
N ARG A 78 29.12 -14.38 -6.87
CA ARG A 78 27.91 -14.46 -6.03
C ARG A 78 28.16 -14.00 -4.61
N GLU A 79 29.25 -14.44 -3.99
CA GLU A 79 29.62 -14.05 -2.63
C GLU A 79 29.85 -12.54 -2.52
N LYS A 80 30.50 -11.93 -3.53
CA LYS A 80 30.66 -10.46 -3.58
C LYS A 80 29.32 -9.74 -3.71
N GLU A 81 28.43 -10.22 -4.57
CA GLU A 81 27.09 -9.65 -4.72
C GLU A 81 26.26 -9.78 -3.44
N GLU A 82 26.31 -10.94 -2.79
CA GLU A 82 25.66 -11.20 -1.50
C GLU A 82 26.23 -10.34 -0.37
N GLU A 83 27.55 -10.15 -0.31
CA GLU A 83 28.20 -9.25 0.64
C GLU A 83 27.77 -7.79 0.43
N GLU A 84 27.69 -7.33 -0.83
CA GLU A 84 27.23 -5.98 -1.14
C GLU A 84 25.76 -5.79 -0.75
N LEU A 85 24.91 -6.77 -1.02
CA LEU A 85 23.52 -6.79 -0.58
C LEU A 85 23.40 -6.79 0.94
N ARG A 86 24.22 -7.58 1.64
CA ARG A 86 24.27 -7.63 3.10
C ARG A 86 24.69 -6.29 3.69
N LYS A 87 25.76 -5.67 3.17
CA LYS A 87 26.22 -4.33 3.58
C LYS A 87 25.15 -3.27 3.34
N LEU A 88 24.39 -3.37 2.24
CA LEU A 88 23.27 -2.47 1.95
C LEU A 88 22.12 -2.64 2.96
N LYS A 89 21.74 -3.89 3.26
CA LYS A 89 20.71 -4.23 4.26
C LYS A 89 21.11 -3.76 5.65
N GLU A 90 22.33 -4.02 6.08
CA GLU A 90 22.86 -3.58 7.38
C GLU A 90 22.82 -2.04 7.49
N LYS A 91 23.19 -1.33 6.43
CA LYS A 91 23.12 0.14 6.39
C LYS A 91 21.68 0.66 6.44
N GLN A 92 20.72 -0.04 5.84
CA GLN A 92 19.30 0.31 5.95
C GLN A 92 18.78 0.07 7.37
N GLU A 93 19.15 -1.05 7.98
CA GLU A 93 18.81 -1.40 9.35
C GLU A 93 19.40 -0.40 10.34
N GLN A 94 20.68 -0.06 10.22
CA GLN A 94 21.32 0.99 11.02
C GLN A 94 20.60 2.34 10.90
N ARG A 95 20.15 2.72 9.70
CA ARG A 95 19.35 3.94 9.50
C ARG A 95 17.95 3.83 10.12
N LYS A 96 17.38 2.63 10.23
CA LYS A 96 16.09 2.40 10.88
C LYS A 96 16.27 2.49 12.39
N LEU A 97 17.29 1.82 12.93
CA LEU A 97 17.66 1.87 14.34
C LEU A 97 17.99 3.29 14.80
N ALA A 98 18.74 4.06 14.01
CA ALA A 98 19.05 5.45 14.33
C ALA A 98 17.80 6.34 14.37
N ARG A 99 16.86 6.14 13.43
CA ARG A 99 15.57 6.85 13.43
C ARG A 99 14.72 6.47 14.64
N GLU A 100 14.70 5.20 15.00
CA GLU A 100 13.98 4.70 16.17
C GLU A 100 14.58 5.23 17.47
N GLN A 101 15.91 5.31 17.58
CA GLN A 101 16.59 5.93 18.72
C GLN A 101 16.28 7.43 18.83
N GLU A 102 16.35 8.18 17.71
CA GLU A 102 16.01 9.60 17.69
C GLU A 102 14.53 9.85 18.05
N GLU A 103 13.62 9.00 17.57
CA GLU A 103 12.19 9.06 17.92
C GLU A 103 11.96 8.74 19.41
N ARG A 104 12.68 7.75 19.95
CA ARG A 104 12.60 7.38 21.37
C ARG A 104 13.12 8.50 22.27
N GLU A 105 14.25 9.11 21.93
CA GLU A 105 14.80 10.27 22.64
C GLU A 105 13.87 11.48 22.56
N ALA A 106 13.29 11.75 21.38
CA ALA A 106 12.32 12.83 21.20
C ALA A 106 11.02 12.58 21.98
N ALA A 107 10.56 11.34 22.05
CA ALA A 107 9.39 10.96 22.84
C ALA A 107 9.65 11.09 24.35
N GLU A 108 10.83 10.69 24.82
CA GLU A 108 11.25 10.85 26.22
C GLU A 108 11.37 12.33 26.60
N ARG A 109 11.97 13.16 25.72
CA ARG A 109 12.04 14.61 25.92
C ARG A 109 10.66 15.25 25.99
N LYS A 110 9.72 14.84 25.12
CA LYS A 110 8.32 15.31 25.17
C LYS A 110 7.62 14.90 26.47
N ARG A 111 7.78 13.64 26.92
CA ARG A 111 7.23 13.18 28.20
C ARG A 111 7.79 13.97 29.38
N ALA A 112 9.10 14.24 29.39
CA ALA A 112 9.74 15.04 30.43
C ALA A 112 9.25 16.50 30.46
N ASP A 113 9.07 17.13 29.29
CA ASP A 113 8.53 18.49 29.19
C ASP A 113 7.03 18.55 29.58
N GLU A 114 6.23 17.53 29.23
CA GLU A 114 4.83 17.41 29.67
C GLU A 114 4.72 17.18 31.19
N GLU A 115 5.57 16.34 31.78
CA GLU A 115 5.63 16.16 33.23
C GLU A 115 6.08 17.44 33.96
N ARG A 116 7.04 18.19 33.41
CA ARG A 116 7.45 19.48 33.97
C ARG A 116 6.30 20.48 33.94
N ARG A 117 5.59 20.57 32.81
CA ARG A 117 4.42 21.44 32.67
C ARG A 117 3.28 21.05 33.60
N LYS A 118 3.03 19.75 33.76
CA LYS A 118 2.01 19.24 34.69
C LYS A 118 2.35 19.55 36.15
N LYS A 119 3.63 19.40 36.55
CA LYS A 119 4.11 19.79 37.89
C LYS A 119 3.98 21.30 38.13
N GLU A 120 4.31 22.13 37.14
CA GLU A 120 4.13 23.59 37.23
C GLU A 120 2.65 24.00 37.30
N GLU A 121 1.75 23.33 36.56
CA GLU A 121 0.30 23.56 36.62
C GLU A 121 -0.31 23.09 37.94
N GLU A 122 0.12 21.95 38.48
CA GLU A 122 -0.26 21.45 39.81
C GLU A 122 0.26 22.36 40.93
N GLU A 123 1.50 22.85 40.85
CA GLU A 123 2.05 23.80 41.82
C GLU A 123 1.32 25.16 41.76
N ARG A 124 1.04 25.67 40.55
CA ARG A 124 0.25 26.90 40.38
C ARG A 124 -1.17 26.74 40.90
N ARG A 125 -1.78 25.57 40.73
CA ARG A 125 -3.09 25.24 41.29
C ARG A 125 -3.05 25.13 42.81
N ALA A 126 -2.04 24.49 43.37
CA ALA A 126 -1.83 24.37 44.81
C ALA A 126 -1.62 25.75 45.48
N ARG A 127 -0.80 26.63 44.89
CA ARG A 127 -0.62 28.01 45.36
C ARG A 127 -1.93 28.81 45.31
N ALA A 128 -2.74 28.64 44.25
CA ALA A 128 -4.03 29.30 44.14
C ALA A 128 -5.07 28.78 45.14
N GLU A 129 -5.03 27.48 45.49
CA GLU A 129 -5.86 26.90 46.55
C GLU A 129 -5.40 27.36 47.94
N GLU A 130 -4.10 27.46 48.20
CA GLU A 130 -3.56 27.97 49.47
C GLU A 130 -3.88 29.46 49.69
N ASP A 131 -3.74 30.30 48.67
CA ASP A 131 -4.12 31.72 48.74
C ASP A 131 -5.63 31.92 48.92
N LYS A 132 -6.45 31.08 48.27
CA LYS A 132 -7.90 31.06 48.52
C LYS A 132 -8.21 30.64 49.94
N ARG A 133 -7.54 29.60 50.47
CA ARG A 133 -7.72 29.14 51.84
C ARG A 133 -7.32 30.20 52.86
N LYS A 134 -6.20 30.89 52.66
CA LYS A 134 -5.78 32.03 53.51
C LYS A 134 -6.79 33.18 53.46
N LYS A 135 -7.34 33.48 52.28
CA LYS A 135 -8.36 34.52 52.12
C LYS A 135 -9.70 34.13 52.75
N GLU A 136 -10.05 32.85 52.75
CA GLU A 136 -11.23 32.32 53.46
C GLU A 136 -11.02 32.28 54.97
N GLU A 137 -9.83 31.91 55.45
CA GLU A 137 -9.46 31.99 56.87
C GLU A 137 -9.45 33.45 57.37
N GLU A 138 -8.96 34.40 56.56
CA GLU A 138 -9.02 35.84 56.87
C GLU A 138 -10.45 36.40 56.83
N LYS A 139 -11.26 35.96 55.85
CA LYS A 139 -12.70 36.31 55.79
C LYS A 139 -13.49 35.70 56.94
N LEU A 140 -13.19 34.47 57.36
CA LEU A 140 -13.83 33.82 58.49
C LEU A 140 -13.41 34.49 59.79
N LYS A 141 -12.13 34.85 59.94
CA LYS A 141 -11.63 35.65 61.07
C LYS A 141 -12.27 37.05 61.10
N LYS A 142 -12.43 37.70 59.95
CA LYS A 142 -13.11 38.99 59.81
C LYS A 142 -14.62 38.86 60.06
N ALA A 143 -15.28 37.80 59.61
CA ALA A 143 -16.68 37.51 59.87
C ALA A 143 -16.93 37.14 61.34
N GLN A 144 -15.99 36.44 61.99
CA GLN A 144 -16.02 36.17 63.42
C GLN A 144 -15.83 37.45 64.24
N MET A 145 -15.01 38.39 63.74
CA MET A 145 -14.79 39.70 64.37
C MET A 145 -15.89 40.73 64.05
N MET A 146 -16.67 40.52 62.98
CA MET A 146 -17.79 41.36 62.56
C MET A 146 -19.14 40.63 62.65
N GLY A 147 -19.23 39.59 63.47
CA GLY A 147 -20.41 38.74 63.69
C GLY A 147 -21.42 39.37 64.65
N GLY A 148 -21.76 40.63 64.42
CA GLY A 148 -22.81 41.36 65.12
C GLY A 148 -23.67 42.14 64.13
N GLY A 149 -24.63 41.46 63.50
CA GLY A 149 -25.78 42.11 62.88
C GLY A 149 -26.04 41.79 61.41
N PHE A 150 -27.25 41.26 61.20
CA PHE A 150 -28.09 41.33 60.00
C PHE A 150 -28.02 40.22 58.91
N THR A 151 -29.14 39.51 58.81
CA THR A 151 -29.63 38.65 57.72
C THR A 151 -30.57 39.45 56.78
N PRO A 152 -31.21 38.87 55.75
CA PRO A 152 -30.65 38.59 54.41
C PRO A 152 -31.45 39.28 53.28
N GLY A 153 -30.82 39.50 52.11
CA GLY A 153 -31.46 40.13 50.95
C GLY A 153 -31.17 39.40 49.62
N GLN A 154 -32.17 38.64 49.19
CA GLN A 154 -32.58 38.21 47.84
C GLN A 154 -31.74 38.49 46.56
N GLN A 155 -31.85 37.50 45.66
CA GLN A 155 -31.94 37.56 44.18
C GLN A 155 -30.67 37.54 43.33
N GLY A 156 -30.62 36.54 42.43
CA GLY A 156 -29.71 36.52 41.28
C GLY A 156 -29.42 35.14 40.69
N GLY A 157 -30.46 34.40 40.27
CA GLY A 157 -30.30 33.11 39.56
C GLY A 157 -29.63 33.29 38.20
N ARG A 158 -28.56 32.52 37.94
CA ARG A 158 -27.84 32.51 36.66
C ARG A 158 -28.38 31.39 35.76
N ASN A 159 -28.97 31.78 34.63
CA ASN A 159 -29.40 30.92 33.55
C ASN A 159 -28.16 30.41 32.78
N PHE A 160 -27.86 29.11 32.88
CA PHE A 160 -27.03 28.41 31.89
C PHE A 160 -27.86 27.27 31.30
N VAL A 161 -28.20 27.40 30.01
CA VAL A 161 -28.81 26.34 29.21
C VAL A 161 -27.73 25.32 28.89
N ILE A 162 -27.76 24.18 29.57
CA ILE A 162 -26.94 23.00 29.24
C ILE A 162 -27.67 22.26 28.11
N ASN A 163 -27.18 22.38 26.88
CA ASN A 163 -27.60 21.51 25.79
C ASN A 163 -27.02 20.11 26.04
N LYS A 164 -27.81 19.20 26.64
CA LYS A 164 -27.55 17.76 26.59
C LYS A 164 -27.78 17.30 25.15
N LYS A 165 -26.71 16.97 24.41
CA LYS A 165 -26.81 16.20 23.16
C LYS A 165 -27.28 14.79 23.52
N ALA A 166 -28.41 14.41 22.93
CA ALA A 166 -28.94 13.06 22.98
C ALA A 166 -28.07 12.13 22.12
N ASP A 167 -27.68 11.02 22.75
CA ASP A 167 -27.00 9.89 22.15
C ASP A 167 -27.95 9.22 21.15
N THR A 168 -27.81 9.55 19.87
CA THR A 168 -28.61 8.95 18.79
C THR A 168 -27.78 8.77 17.53
N GLY A 169 -27.51 7.50 17.21
CA GLY A 169 -27.32 7.06 15.83
C GLY A 169 -25.88 6.72 15.45
N VAL A 170 -25.72 5.46 15.05
CA VAL A 170 -24.55 4.83 14.40
C VAL A 170 -24.03 5.59 13.16
N GLY A 171 -24.73 6.64 12.70
CA GLY A 171 -24.30 7.54 11.63
C GLY A 171 -23.28 8.62 12.05
N ASP A 172 -23.09 8.88 13.34
CA ASP A 172 -22.16 9.94 13.81
C ASP A 172 -20.70 9.47 13.94
N ARG A 173 -20.42 8.17 13.76
CA ARG A 173 -19.05 7.65 13.82
C ARG A 173 -18.18 8.13 12.64
N PHE A 174 -18.79 8.41 11.49
CA PHE A 174 -18.10 9.00 10.35
C PHE A 174 -17.93 10.52 10.48
N GLY A 175 -18.89 11.21 11.11
CA GLY A 175 -18.78 12.63 11.46
C GLY A 175 -17.67 12.89 12.48
N ASN A 176 -17.60 12.06 13.52
CA ASN A 176 -16.58 12.13 14.57
C ASN A 176 -15.16 11.82 14.07
N ILE A 177 -14.96 10.96 13.06
CA ILE A 177 -13.62 10.71 12.48
C ILE A 177 -13.12 11.90 11.66
N VAL A 178 -13.99 12.55 10.89
CA VAL A 178 -13.64 13.74 10.11
C VAL A 178 -13.40 14.92 11.04
N GLN A 179 -14.23 15.11 12.07
CA GLN A 179 -14.00 16.11 13.12
C GLN A 179 -12.73 15.83 13.92
N ALA A 180 -12.49 14.60 14.38
CA ALA A 180 -11.26 14.26 15.10
C ALA A 180 -10.00 14.45 14.25
N LYS A 181 -10.04 14.15 12.94
CA LYS A 181 -8.91 14.39 12.02
C LYS A 181 -8.70 15.88 11.75
N GLN A 182 -9.75 16.69 11.85
CA GLN A 182 -9.73 18.14 11.70
C GLN A 182 -9.38 18.87 13.01
N GLU A 183 -9.61 18.24 14.17
CA GLU A 183 -9.24 18.72 15.51
C GLU A 183 -7.84 18.26 15.95
N MET A 184 -7.30 17.18 15.38
CA MET A 184 -5.94 16.66 15.65
C MET A 184 -4.83 17.41 14.89
N GLY A 185 -5.18 18.21 13.88
CA GLY A 185 -4.26 19.08 13.17
C GLY A 185 -4.67 20.54 13.36
N MET A 186 -3.69 21.45 13.43
CA MET A 186 -4.01 22.88 13.31
C MET A 186 -4.83 23.08 12.03
N THR A 187 -5.96 23.76 12.13
CA THR A 187 -6.77 24.08 10.95
C THR A 187 -5.94 24.90 9.97
N LYS A 188 -6.27 24.88 8.68
CA LYS A 188 -5.53 25.65 7.66
C LYS A 188 -5.39 27.13 8.05
N GLU A 189 -6.46 27.70 8.62
CA GLU A 189 -6.49 29.07 9.13
C GLU A 189 -5.56 29.26 10.34
N GLN A 190 -5.55 28.32 11.30
CA GLN A 190 -4.61 28.35 12.43
C GLN A 190 -3.15 28.20 11.98
N GLN A 191 -2.87 27.42 10.94
CA GLN A 191 -1.51 27.31 10.39
C GLN A 191 -1.06 28.60 9.70
N GLU A 192 -1.96 29.25 8.95
CA GLU A 192 -1.70 30.54 8.31
C GLU A 192 -1.48 31.64 9.36
N GLU A 193 -2.30 31.69 10.41
CA GLU A 193 -2.13 32.60 11.54
C GLU A 193 -0.82 32.34 12.30
N ALA A 194 -0.48 31.07 12.56
CA ALA A 194 0.80 30.72 13.19
C ALA A 194 2.00 31.11 12.33
N LYS A 195 1.90 30.95 11.00
CA LYS A 195 2.92 31.42 10.04
C LYS A 195 3.04 32.93 10.06
N GLU A 196 1.93 33.66 10.04
CA GLU A 196 1.92 35.12 10.09
C GLU A 196 2.51 35.62 11.42
N ALA A 197 2.09 35.05 12.55
CA ALA A 197 2.63 35.37 13.87
C ALA A 197 4.15 35.13 13.94
N PHE A 198 4.62 34.03 13.35
CA PHE A 198 6.06 33.72 13.27
C PHE A 198 6.82 34.75 12.42
N LEU A 199 6.27 35.17 11.27
CA LEU A 199 6.87 36.21 10.42
C LEU A 199 6.92 37.56 11.12
N VAL A 200 5.85 37.95 11.83
CA VAL A 200 5.81 39.16 12.65
C VAL A 200 6.88 39.11 13.74
N GLN A 201 7.04 37.96 14.40
CA GLN A 201 8.08 37.77 15.42
C GLN A 201 9.48 37.93 14.81
N ILE A 202 9.77 37.33 13.65
CA ILE A 202 11.05 37.52 12.96
C ILE A 202 11.29 39.01 12.67
N ARG A 203 10.28 39.71 12.15
CA ARG A 203 10.40 41.15 11.82
C ARG A 203 10.72 41.98 13.06
N LYS A 204 10.11 41.67 14.21
CA LYS A 204 10.39 42.36 15.49
C LYS A 204 11.81 42.13 16.00
N THR A 205 12.44 41.00 15.68
CA THR A 205 13.83 40.73 16.09
C THR A 205 14.87 41.47 15.24
N LEU A 206 14.49 42.02 14.08
CA LEU A 206 15.41 42.75 13.23
C LEU A 206 15.45 44.22 13.66
N PRO A 207 16.64 44.78 13.97
CA PRO A 207 16.75 46.18 14.39
C PRO A 207 16.32 47.11 13.26
N ALA A 208 15.61 48.18 13.61
CA ALA A 208 15.25 49.20 12.63
C ALA A 208 16.52 49.98 12.20
N GLY A 209 16.57 50.44 10.95
CA GLY A 209 17.73 51.18 10.43
C GLY A 209 18.06 52.45 11.22
N SER A 210 17.08 53.03 11.92
CA SER A 210 17.23 54.20 12.80
C SER A 210 17.86 53.90 14.17
N GLU A 211 17.86 52.64 14.59
CA GLU A 211 18.39 52.20 15.89
C GLU A 211 19.87 51.81 15.83
N ILE A 212 20.41 51.67 14.62
CA ILE A 212 21.79 51.25 14.38
C ILE A 212 22.67 52.50 14.28
N LEU A 213 23.76 52.54 15.04
CA LEU A 213 24.72 53.63 14.94
C LEU A 213 25.37 53.66 13.54
N PRO A 214 25.68 54.84 12.97
CA PRO A 214 26.26 54.96 11.63
C PRO A 214 27.54 54.16 11.41
N ASN A 215 28.37 54.03 12.45
CA ASN A 215 29.62 53.28 12.40
C ASN A 215 29.39 51.76 12.33
N ASP A 216 28.27 51.25 12.86
CA ASP A 216 27.93 49.82 12.93
C ASP A 216 27.06 49.35 11.75
N LEU A 217 26.61 50.27 10.88
CA LEU A 217 25.79 49.91 9.71
C LEU A 217 26.50 48.89 8.80
N LYS A 218 27.79 49.08 8.55
CA LYS A 218 28.57 48.18 7.68
C LYS A 218 28.70 46.78 8.26
N SER A 219 28.87 46.63 9.57
CA SER A 219 28.94 45.31 10.22
C SER A 219 27.58 44.63 10.21
N LYS A 220 26.49 45.36 10.49
CA LYS A 220 25.13 44.82 10.46
C LYS A 220 24.70 44.37 9.07
N ILE A 221 25.05 45.11 8.02
CA ILE A 221 24.78 44.70 6.64
C ILE A 221 25.45 43.37 6.32
N LYS A 222 26.72 43.19 6.73
CA LYS A 222 27.45 41.94 6.52
C LYS A 222 26.80 40.78 7.27
N GLU A 223 26.40 41.00 8.53
CA GLU A 223 25.70 39.98 9.34
C GLU A 223 24.38 39.55 8.70
N LEU A 224 23.55 40.51 8.28
CA LEU A 224 22.27 40.22 7.61
C LEU A 224 22.47 39.49 6.29
N HIS A 225 23.47 39.89 5.50
CA HIS A 225 23.81 39.21 4.26
C HIS A 225 24.21 37.75 4.50
N GLN A 226 25.10 37.50 5.47
CA GLN A 226 25.48 36.13 5.86
C GLN A 226 24.27 35.31 6.35
N ARG A 227 23.38 35.93 7.14
CA ARG A 227 22.13 35.30 7.59
C ARG A 227 21.23 34.92 6.40
N ILE A 228 21.08 35.79 5.41
CA ILE A 228 20.30 35.52 4.20
C ILE A 228 20.90 34.35 3.42
N CYS A 229 22.21 34.34 3.17
CA CYS A 229 22.88 33.24 2.48
C CYS A 229 22.66 31.89 3.18
N LYS A 230 22.74 31.87 4.52
CA LYS A 230 22.47 30.66 5.31
C LYS A 230 21.01 30.21 5.19
N LEU A 231 20.05 31.13 5.24
CA LEU A 231 18.62 30.81 5.11
C LEU A 231 18.28 30.30 3.70
N GLU A 232 18.88 30.85 2.65
CA GLU A 232 18.68 30.36 1.27
C GLU A 232 19.26 28.94 1.09
N ALA A 233 20.43 28.65 1.66
CA ALA A 233 20.99 27.30 1.64
C ALA A 233 20.07 26.30 2.38
N GLN A 234 19.58 26.68 3.57
CA GLN A 234 18.64 25.85 4.32
C GLN A 234 17.32 25.63 3.57
N LYS A 235 16.81 26.67 2.89
CA LYS A 235 15.61 26.56 2.05
C LYS A 235 15.83 25.57 0.91
N TYR A 236 16.95 25.65 0.20
CA TYR A 236 17.28 24.70 -0.86
C TYR A 236 17.30 23.25 -0.36
N ASP A 237 17.93 22.98 0.78
CA ASP A 237 17.98 21.64 1.38
C ASP A 237 16.57 21.13 1.75
N GLN A 238 15.72 22.02 2.29
CA GLN A 238 14.33 21.68 2.62
C GLN A 238 13.49 21.43 1.37
N GLU A 239 13.66 22.22 0.30
CA GLU A 239 13.00 22.01 -0.99
C GLU A 239 13.40 20.66 -1.60
N LYS A 240 14.69 20.31 -1.55
CA LYS A 240 15.19 19.01 -2.03
C LYS A 240 14.67 17.85 -1.19
N ARG A 241 14.56 18.01 0.13
CA ARG A 241 13.92 17.02 1.01
C ARG A 241 12.43 16.87 0.70
N HIS A 242 11.73 17.98 0.50
CA HIS A 242 10.31 17.99 0.17
C HIS A 242 10.04 17.30 -1.18
N GLU A 243 10.88 17.56 -2.19
CA GLU A 243 10.81 16.90 -3.50
C GLU A 243 10.88 15.37 -3.38
N ARG A 244 11.81 14.87 -2.56
CA ARG A 244 11.93 13.42 -2.26
C ARG A 244 10.69 12.87 -1.57
N GLN A 245 10.18 13.56 -0.54
CA GLN A 245 8.97 13.14 0.16
C GLN A 245 7.75 13.09 -0.77
N VAL A 246 7.63 14.06 -1.68
CA VAL A 246 6.55 14.08 -2.69
C VAL A 246 6.68 12.90 -3.65
N TYR A 247 7.90 12.52 -4.05
CA TYR A 247 8.13 11.33 -4.86
C TYR A 247 7.71 10.06 -4.12
N ASP A 248 8.18 9.88 -2.88
CA ASP A 248 7.85 8.70 -2.06
C ASP A 248 6.33 8.58 -1.84
N LEU A 249 5.64 9.70 -1.60
CA LEU A 249 4.18 9.73 -1.48
C LEU A 249 3.46 9.36 -2.79
N LYS A 250 4.00 9.76 -3.94
CA LYS A 250 3.45 9.37 -5.25
C LYS A 250 3.63 7.87 -5.49
N GLU A 251 4.81 7.32 -5.19
CA GLU A 251 5.08 5.90 -5.32
C GLU A 251 4.19 5.07 -4.39
N LEU A 252 4.04 5.48 -3.12
CA LEU A 252 3.18 4.80 -2.17
C LEU A 252 1.71 4.80 -2.60
N ASN A 253 1.22 5.93 -3.13
CA ASN A 253 -0.14 6.01 -3.66
C ASN A 253 -0.33 5.10 -4.89
N GLU A 254 0.65 5.01 -5.78
CA GLU A 254 0.58 4.13 -6.94
C GLU A 254 0.64 2.65 -6.52
N ARG A 255 1.53 2.29 -5.60
CA ARG A 255 1.58 0.94 -5.03
C ARG A 255 0.26 0.57 -4.34
N SER A 256 -0.33 1.49 -3.58
CA SER A 256 -1.64 1.31 -2.96
C SER A 256 -2.75 1.09 -4.02
N ARG A 257 -2.73 1.83 -5.13
CA ARG A 257 -3.66 1.62 -6.25
C ARG A 257 -3.46 0.27 -6.92
N GLN A 258 -2.22 -0.17 -7.11
CA GLN A 258 -1.92 -1.49 -7.69
C GLN A 258 -2.41 -2.62 -6.79
N VAL A 259 -2.18 -2.52 -5.47
CA VAL A 259 -2.70 -3.48 -4.48
C VAL A 259 -4.23 -3.51 -4.50
N ALA A 260 -4.88 -2.34 -4.55
CA ALA A 260 -6.35 -2.27 -4.64
C ALA A 260 -6.88 -2.94 -5.93
N ARG A 261 -6.25 -2.69 -7.08
CA ARG A 261 -6.59 -3.34 -8.36
C ARG A 261 -6.38 -4.85 -8.30
N ALA A 262 -5.26 -5.32 -7.75
CA ALA A 262 -4.97 -6.74 -7.61
C ALA A 262 -5.96 -7.45 -6.68
N ASN A 263 -6.34 -6.81 -5.56
CA ASN A 263 -7.35 -7.33 -4.64
C ASN A 263 -8.74 -7.39 -5.30
N ASN A 264 -9.12 -6.35 -6.06
CA ASN A 264 -10.39 -6.35 -6.81
C ASN A 264 -10.43 -7.46 -7.88
N ALA A 265 -9.32 -7.66 -8.60
CA ALA A 265 -9.20 -8.73 -9.59
C ALA A 265 -9.29 -10.13 -8.93
N LYS A 266 -8.63 -10.34 -7.78
CA LYS A 266 -8.72 -11.58 -6.99
C LYS A 266 -10.15 -11.83 -6.47
N ASN A 267 -10.87 -10.77 -6.10
CA ASN A 267 -12.25 -10.85 -5.62
C ASN A 267 -13.29 -11.00 -6.76
N GLY A 268 -12.85 -11.22 -8.01
CA GLY A 268 -13.75 -11.44 -9.16
C GLY A 268 -14.57 -10.21 -9.56
N GLN A 269 -14.25 -9.02 -9.05
CA GLN A 269 -14.90 -7.78 -9.46
C GLN A 269 -14.26 -7.31 -10.78
N SER A 270 -14.92 -7.62 -11.90
CA SER A 270 -14.50 -7.21 -13.23
C SER A 270 -14.44 -5.68 -13.35
N SER A 271 -13.24 -5.19 -13.61
CA SER A 271 -12.85 -3.78 -13.73
C SER A 271 -13.36 -3.11 -15.03
N ASN A 272 -14.66 -3.19 -15.32
CA ASN A 272 -15.23 -2.38 -16.41
C ASN A 272 -15.86 -1.07 -15.91
N ASP A 273 -16.00 -0.90 -14.59
CA ASP A 273 -16.65 0.29 -13.98
C ASP A 273 -15.77 1.00 -12.93
N ASP A 274 -14.61 0.42 -12.58
CA ASP A 274 -13.67 1.04 -11.64
C ASP A 274 -12.71 1.98 -12.38
N THR A 275 -13.23 3.15 -12.76
CA THR A 275 -12.47 4.15 -13.52
C THR A 275 -11.35 4.84 -12.73
N GLY A 276 -10.92 4.30 -11.57
CA GLY A 276 -9.84 4.86 -10.73
C GLY A 276 -10.02 6.36 -10.43
N GLY A 277 -11.24 6.85 -10.60
CA GLY A 277 -11.59 8.25 -10.65
C GLY A 277 -11.98 8.73 -9.27
N ARG A 278 -11.94 10.05 -9.08
CA ARG A 278 -12.36 10.71 -7.84
C ARG A 278 -13.84 10.49 -7.50
N PHE A 279 -14.60 9.83 -8.37
CA PHE A 279 -16.03 9.67 -8.29
C PHE A 279 -16.38 8.17 -8.20
N PRO A 280 -17.44 7.82 -7.46
CA PRO A 280 -17.88 6.44 -7.31
C PRO A 280 -18.24 5.81 -8.67
N ALA A 281 -18.17 4.48 -8.74
CA ALA A 281 -18.54 3.69 -9.91
C ALA A 281 -19.96 4.04 -10.42
N LYS A 282 -20.18 3.95 -11.74
CA LYS A 282 -21.44 4.36 -12.34
C LYS A 282 -22.50 3.29 -12.12
N ILE A 283 -23.34 3.52 -11.12
CA ILE A 283 -24.47 2.63 -10.83
C ILE A 283 -25.47 2.70 -11.99
N GLN A 284 -25.75 1.55 -12.61
CA GLN A 284 -26.80 1.45 -13.62
C GLN A 284 -28.18 1.55 -12.94
N VAL A 285 -28.83 2.69 -13.12
CA VAL A 285 -30.15 3.00 -12.51
C VAL A 285 -31.35 2.41 -13.25
N PHE A 286 -31.15 1.87 -14.45
CA PHE A 286 -32.20 1.22 -15.25
C PHE A 286 -32.00 -0.29 -15.29
N SER A 287 -33.05 -1.05 -14.95
CA SER A 287 -33.01 -2.50 -15.04
C SER A 287 -32.89 -2.94 -16.50
N LYS A 288 -32.18 -4.03 -16.79
CA LYS A 288 -32.19 -4.67 -18.13
C LYS A 288 -33.59 -5.17 -18.54
N TYR A 289 -34.52 -5.22 -17.60
CA TYR A 289 -35.92 -5.59 -17.80
C TYR A 289 -36.87 -4.38 -17.73
N ASP A 290 -36.37 -3.17 -17.50
CA ASP A 290 -37.20 -1.98 -17.63
C ASP A 290 -37.67 -1.85 -19.08
N ARG A 291 -38.95 -1.51 -19.26
CA ARG A 291 -39.57 -1.37 -20.58
C ARG A 291 -38.90 -0.24 -21.36
N GLN A 292 -37.88 -0.60 -22.13
CA GLN A 292 -37.23 0.33 -23.03
C GLN A 292 -38.12 0.56 -24.25
N ILE A 293 -38.36 1.82 -24.58
CA ILE A 293 -39.14 2.20 -25.75
C ILE A 293 -38.41 1.69 -27.00
N ASP A 294 -39.02 0.75 -27.72
CA ASP A 294 -38.47 0.19 -28.95
C ASP A 294 -38.44 1.27 -30.04
N ARG A 295 -37.22 1.74 -30.35
CA ARG A 295 -36.98 2.83 -31.32
C ARG A 295 -36.99 2.33 -32.77
N ARG A 296 -37.14 1.03 -33.02
CA ARG A 296 -37.22 0.46 -34.38
C ARG A 296 -38.50 0.87 -35.07
N ASN A 297 -38.44 0.98 -36.40
CA ASN A 297 -39.63 1.28 -37.20
C ASN A 297 -40.58 0.07 -37.26
N PHE A 298 -41.83 0.28 -37.67
CA PHE A 298 -42.85 -0.77 -37.68
C PHE A 298 -42.45 -2.00 -38.50
N LYS A 299 -41.76 -1.79 -39.63
CA LYS A 299 -41.31 -2.84 -40.54
C LYS A 299 -40.24 -3.72 -39.88
N GLU A 300 -39.29 -3.12 -39.17
CA GLU A 300 -38.23 -3.81 -38.43
C GLU A 300 -38.76 -4.58 -37.22
N ARG A 301 -39.73 -4.01 -36.48
CA ARG A 301 -40.38 -4.73 -35.37
C ARG A 301 -41.15 -5.94 -35.86
N ARG A 302 -41.83 -5.81 -36.99
CA ARG A 302 -42.62 -6.89 -37.60
C ARG A 302 -41.73 -8.01 -38.15
N ALA A 303 -40.57 -7.67 -38.73
CA ALA A 303 -39.60 -8.64 -39.25
C ALA A 303 -39.04 -9.61 -38.19
N VAL A 304 -39.07 -9.22 -36.91
CA VAL A 304 -38.68 -10.10 -35.77
C VAL A 304 -39.73 -11.18 -35.52
N TYR A 305 -40.98 -10.97 -35.89
CA TYR A 305 -42.04 -11.97 -35.71
C TYR A 305 -42.35 -12.76 -36.99
N GLU A 306 -41.86 -12.30 -38.14
CA GLU A 306 -42.06 -12.96 -39.45
C GLU A 306 -40.96 -13.96 -39.80
N ASN A 307 -39.78 -13.88 -39.16
CA ASN A 307 -38.67 -14.81 -39.41
C ASN A 307 -38.52 -15.80 -38.24
N LYS A 308 -38.47 -17.11 -38.54
CA LYS A 308 -38.35 -18.20 -37.53
C LYS A 308 -37.09 -18.10 -36.65
N ILE A 309 -36.07 -17.34 -37.06
CA ILE A 309 -34.79 -17.19 -36.36
C ILE A 309 -34.57 -15.71 -36.01
N ALA A 310 -35.49 -15.12 -35.26
CA ALA A 310 -35.35 -13.75 -34.81
C ALA A 310 -35.05 -13.73 -33.32
N PHE A 311 -33.77 -13.56 -32.99
CA PHE A 311 -33.33 -13.41 -31.61
C PHE A 311 -33.70 -12.02 -31.09
N PRO A 312 -34.24 -11.90 -29.86
CA PRO A 312 -34.50 -10.60 -29.26
C PRO A 312 -33.18 -9.85 -29.06
N CYS A 313 -32.97 -8.78 -29.83
CA CYS A 313 -31.81 -7.90 -29.66
C CYS A 313 -32.04 -7.01 -28.44
N PHE A 314 -31.47 -7.37 -27.29
CA PHE A 314 -31.47 -6.53 -26.11
C PHE A 314 -30.40 -5.42 -26.24
N PRO A 315 -30.69 -4.20 -25.79
CA PRO A 315 -29.71 -3.11 -25.82
C PRO A 315 -28.51 -3.44 -24.93
N GLY A 316 -27.30 -3.25 -25.47
CA GLY A 316 -26.03 -3.60 -24.82
C GLY A 316 -25.51 -5.01 -25.12
N ILE A 317 -26.30 -5.84 -25.80
CA ILE A 317 -25.87 -7.15 -26.31
C ILE A 317 -25.77 -7.05 -27.83
N ALA A 318 -24.61 -7.41 -28.39
CA ALA A 318 -24.43 -7.41 -29.84
C ALA A 318 -25.46 -8.37 -30.48
N PRO A 319 -26.13 -7.97 -31.57
CA PRO A 319 -27.07 -8.87 -32.24
C PRO A 319 -26.29 -10.13 -32.67
N PRO A 320 -26.91 -11.32 -32.57
CA PRO A 320 -26.24 -12.54 -32.98
C PRO A 320 -25.84 -12.45 -34.46
N PRO A 321 -24.71 -13.09 -34.84
CA PRO A 321 -24.19 -12.99 -36.20
C PRO A 321 -25.24 -13.46 -37.21
N ALA A 322 -25.45 -12.67 -38.25
CA ALA A 322 -26.36 -13.03 -39.33
C ALA A 322 -25.79 -14.25 -40.08
N LEU A 323 -26.44 -15.40 -39.93
CA LEU A 323 -26.15 -16.58 -40.74
C LEU A 323 -26.84 -16.42 -42.09
N TYR A 324 -26.09 -16.01 -43.11
CA TYR A 324 -26.57 -15.99 -44.49
C TYR A 324 -26.29 -17.34 -45.14
N GLU A 325 -27.21 -18.29 -45.02
CA GLU A 325 -27.23 -19.41 -45.97
C GLU A 325 -27.73 -18.88 -47.32
N LYS A 326 -26.99 -19.18 -48.39
CA LYS A 326 -27.44 -18.92 -49.75
C LYS A 326 -28.56 -19.91 -50.07
N VAL A 327 -29.80 -19.52 -49.79
CA VAL A 327 -30.96 -20.21 -50.35
C VAL A 327 -31.07 -19.77 -51.81
N ILE A 328 -30.57 -20.61 -52.72
CA ILE A 328 -30.81 -20.45 -54.15
C ILE A 328 -32.32 -20.67 -54.33
N LYS A 329 -33.04 -19.62 -54.74
CA LYS A 329 -34.46 -19.76 -55.07
C LYS A 329 -34.57 -20.69 -56.27
N LYS A 330 -35.26 -21.82 -56.11
CA LYS A 330 -35.64 -22.69 -57.23
C LYS A 330 -36.49 -21.87 -58.21
N LEU A 331 -36.27 -22.07 -59.50
CA LEU A 331 -37.09 -21.43 -60.54
C LEU A 331 -38.48 -22.07 -60.56
N ASP A 332 -39.51 -21.33 -60.98
CA ASP A 332 -40.90 -21.79 -60.91
C ASP A 332 -41.11 -23.15 -61.61
N TYR A 333 -40.35 -23.43 -62.68
CA TYR A 333 -40.40 -24.73 -63.38
C TYR A 333 -39.85 -25.91 -62.55
N GLU A 334 -38.88 -25.66 -61.66
CA GLU A 334 -38.30 -26.69 -60.79
C GLU A 334 -39.26 -27.03 -59.64
N ILE A 335 -40.01 -26.03 -59.18
CA ILE A 335 -41.08 -26.21 -58.19
C ILE A 335 -42.24 -27.00 -58.82
N GLN A 336 -42.57 -26.71 -60.08
CA GLN A 336 -43.61 -27.43 -60.81
C GLN A 336 -43.23 -28.89 -61.05
N GLN A 337 -41.98 -29.17 -61.42
CA GLN A 337 -41.50 -30.56 -61.57
C GLN A 337 -41.53 -31.36 -60.27
N GLU A 338 -41.23 -30.73 -59.12
CA GLU A 338 -41.33 -31.41 -57.82
C GLU A 338 -42.79 -31.66 -57.41
N LEU A 339 -43.72 -30.77 -57.78
CA LEU A 339 -45.15 -30.98 -57.55
C LEU A 339 -45.71 -32.09 -58.43
N ASP A 340 -45.38 -32.08 -59.73
CA ASP A 340 -45.82 -33.12 -60.67
C ASP A 340 -45.26 -34.49 -60.27
N ALA A 341 -43.99 -34.56 -59.83
CA ALA A 341 -43.38 -35.79 -59.35
C ALA A 341 -43.97 -36.29 -58.02
N ALA A 342 -44.38 -35.38 -57.13
CA ALA A 342 -45.07 -35.74 -55.89
C ALA A 342 -46.51 -36.22 -56.15
N GLU A 343 -47.18 -35.67 -57.17
CA GLU A 343 -48.52 -36.09 -57.60
C GLU A 343 -48.46 -37.47 -58.29
N GLU A 344 -47.41 -37.76 -59.06
CA GLU A 344 -47.13 -39.11 -59.60
C GLU A 344 -46.79 -40.13 -58.49
N GLU A 345 -46.06 -39.75 -57.43
CA GLU A 345 -45.83 -40.63 -56.27
C GLU A 345 -47.11 -40.90 -55.47
N GLU A 346 -48.00 -39.91 -55.31
CA GLU A 346 -49.31 -40.10 -54.68
C GLU A 346 -50.23 -41.00 -55.53
N GLU A 347 -50.20 -40.90 -56.86
CA GLU A 347 -50.96 -41.77 -57.76
C GLU A 347 -50.39 -43.21 -57.83
N GLU A 348 -49.09 -43.42 -57.64
CA GLU A 348 -48.48 -44.76 -57.51
C GLU A 348 -48.76 -45.42 -56.15
N GLU A 349 -48.99 -44.66 -55.07
CA GLU A 349 -49.36 -45.21 -53.76
C GLU A 349 -50.83 -45.68 -53.67
N ASP A 350 -51.69 -45.25 -54.59
CA ASP A 350 -53.14 -45.54 -54.59
C ASP A 350 -53.58 -46.66 -55.56
N TYR A 351 -52.64 -47.43 -56.14
CA TYR A 351 -52.91 -48.58 -57.03
C TYR A 351 -52.48 -49.97 -56.51
#